data_AF-A0A4S0IG25-F1
#
_entry.id   AF-A0A4S0IG25-F1
#
_cell.length_a   1.000
_cell.length_b   1.000
_cell.length_c   1.000
_cell.angle_alpha   90.00
_cell.angle_beta   90.00
_cell.angle_gamma   90.00
#
_symmetry.space_group_name_H-M   'P 1'
#
loop_
_entity.id
_entity.type
_entity.pdbx_description
1 polymer ?
#
loop_
_entity_poly.entity_id
_entity_poly.type
_entity_poly.pdbx_seq_one_letter_code
_entity_poly.pdbx_strand_id
1 'polypeptide(L)'
;AEAGRQVFLSGAAEPFGPKMEAILFAAARPDHVEQVIRPAVERGSIVLCDRFIDSSRVYQGVTGGIDADFMKALEAVAINGMMPDMTLIFDIDPVEGLKRATARRGA
;
A
#
# COMPACT_ATOMS: atom_id res chain seq x y z
N ALA A 1 4.28 -9.60 5.23
CA ALA A 1 4.28 -8.63 4.12
C ALA A 1 4.50 -9.32 2.76
N GLU A 2 5.59 -10.07 2.61
CA GLU A 2 5.96 -10.72 1.33
C GLU A 2 5.03 -11.87 0.94
N ALA A 3 4.50 -12.62 1.92
CA ALA A 3 3.62 -13.77 1.68
C ALA A 3 2.31 -13.41 0.94
N GLY A 4 1.81 -12.17 1.10
CA GLY A 4 0.63 -11.69 0.36
C GLY A 4 0.97 -11.01 -0.96
N ARG A 5 2.23 -10.60 -1.16
CA ARG A 5 2.68 -9.79 -2.31
C ARG A 5 2.41 -10.49 -3.64
N GLN A 6 2.60 -11.81 -3.72
CA GLN A 6 2.30 -12.57 -4.93
C GLN A 6 0.80 -12.55 -5.28
N VAL A 7 -0.08 -12.63 -4.27
CA VAL A 7 -1.54 -12.59 -4.48
C VAL A 7 -1.97 -11.21 -4.99
N PHE A 8 -1.36 -10.14 -4.48
CA PHE A 8 -1.68 -8.77 -4.92
C PHE A 8 -1.16 -8.46 -6.34
N LEU A 9 0.04 -8.91 -6.67
CA LEU A 9 0.67 -8.61 -7.96
C LEU A 9 0.17 -9.48 -9.12
N SER A 10 -0.46 -10.61 -8.82
CA SER A 10 -0.99 -11.54 -9.83
C SER A 10 -2.37 -11.16 -10.36
N GLY A 11 -3.03 -10.14 -9.79
CA GLY A 11 -4.41 -9.81 -10.13
C GLY A 11 -5.43 -10.83 -9.60
N ALA A 12 -5.00 -11.81 -8.79
CA ALA A 12 -5.86 -12.88 -8.28
C ALA A 12 -7.05 -12.37 -7.43
N ALA A 13 -6.96 -11.13 -6.93
CA ALA A 13 -8.03 -10.48 -6.18
C ALA A 13 -9.09 -9.80 -7.04
N GLU A 14 -8.80 -9.46 -8.31
CA GLU A 14 -9.71 -8.68 -9.19
C GLU A 14 -11.10 -9.33 -9.35
N PRO A 15 -11.24 -10.66 -9.53
CA PRO A 15 -12.55 -11.28 -9.69
C PRO A 15 -13.46 -11.17 -8.46
N PHE A 16 -12.89 -10.89 -7.29
CA PHE A 16 -13.62 -10.77 -6.02
C PHE A 16 -14.07 -9.34 -5.72
N GLY A 17 -13.72 -8.39 -6.59
CA GLY A 17 -14.15 -7.00 -6.54
C GLY A 17 -13.36 -6.10 -5.58
N PRO A 18 -13.59 -4.78 -5.64
CA PRO A 18 -12.73 -3.77 -5.01
C PRO A 18 -12.61 -3.91 -3.49
N LYS A 19 -13.70 -4.29 -2.80
CA LYS A 19 -13.69 -4.46 -1.34
C LYS A 19 -12.80 -5.61 -0.89
N MET A 20 -12.81 -6.74 -1.60
CA MET A 20 -11.96 -7.88 -1.27
C MET A 20 -10.50 -7.54 -1.52
N GLU A 21 -10.21 -6.86 -2.63
CA GLU A 21 -8.86 -6.36 -2.92
C GLU A 21 -8.36 -5.45 -1.78
N ALA A 22 -9.18 -4.50 -1.32
CA ALA A 22 -8.83 -3.62 -0.21
C ALA A 22 -8.56 -4.36 1.11
N ILE A 23 -9.38 -5.36 1.44
CA ILE A 23 -9.16 -6.22 2.63
C ILE A 23 -7.83 -6.95 2.51
N LEU A 24 -7.54 -7.53 1.35
CA LEU A 24 -6.32 -8.29 1.09
C LEU A 24 -5.06 -7.41 1.23
N PHE A 25 -5.08 -6.20 0.65
CA PHE A 25 -4.00 -5.23 0.85
C PHE A 25 -3.88 -4.76 2.30
N ALA A 26 -5.00 -4.53 2.99
CA ALA A 26 -5.01 -4.16 4.40
C ALA A 26 -4.46 -5.27 5.29
N ALA A 27 -4.75 -6.54 5.00
CA ALA A 27 -4.33 -7.68 5.81
C ALA A 27 -2.82 -7.94 5.80
N ALA A 28 -2.10 -7.58 4.73
CA ALA A 28 -0.65 -7.78 4.66
C ALA A 28 0.18 -6.71 5.39
N ARG A 29 -0.40 -5.54 5.67
CA ARG A 29 0.32 -4.40 6.25
C ARG A 29 0.64 -4.53 7.74
N PRO A 30 -0.25 -5.05 8.61
CA PRO A 30 0.03 -5.20 10.04
C PRO A 30 1.30 -6.00 10.32
N ASP A 31 1.48 -7.10 9.62
CA ASP A 31 2.69 -7.92 9.73
C ASP A 31 3.95 -7.13 9.36
N HIS A 32 3.92 -6.33 8.29
CA HIS A 32 5.05 -5.46 7.94
C HIS A 32 5.33 -4.40 9.02
N VAL A 33 4.26 -3.79 9.54
CA VAL A 33 4.35 -2.77 10.58
C VAL A 33 4.96 -3.34 11.84
N GLU A 34 4.44 -4.45 12.35
CA GLU A 34 4.84 -5.01 13.63
C GLU A 34 6.19 -5.76 13.58
N GLN A 35 6.53 -6.41 12.46
CA GLN A 35 7.75 -7.21 12.37
C GLN A 35 8.97 -6.42 11.87
N VAL A 36 8.78 -5.32 11.15
CA VAL A 36 9.90 -4.58 10.51
C VAL A 36 9.90 -3.11 10.88
N ILE A 37 8.79 -2.39 10.66
CA ILE A 37 8.76 -0.93 10.77
C ILE A 37 8.83 -0.49 12.23
N ARG A 38 7.94 -0.98 13.08
CA ARG A 38 7.87 -0.61 14.50
C ARG A 38 9.18 -0.95 15.23
N PRO A 39 9.75 -2.16 15.13
CA PRO A 39 11.03 -2.47 15.75
C PRO A 39 12.19 -1.62 15.21
N ALA A 40 12.07 -1.08 13.99
CA ALA A 40 13.07 -0.17 13.41
C ALA A 40 12.98 1.25 13.93
N VAL A 41 11.78 1.76 14.08
CA VAL A 41 11.57 3.08 14.66
C VAL A 41 11.92 3.06 16.15
N GLU A 42 11.53 2.03 16.90
CA GLU A 42 11.81 1.90 18.33
C GLU A 42 13.31 1.85 18.66
N ARG A 43 14.14 1.31 17.77
CA ARG A 43 15.61 1.32 17.90
C ARG A 43 16.26 2.60 17.36
N GLY A 44 15.48 3.61 16.97
CA GLY A 44 15.96 4.89 16.46
C GLY A 44 16.46 4.89 15.02
N SER A 45 16.09 3.90 14.21
CA SER A 45 16.44 3.87 12.78
C SER A 45 15.48 4.73 11.96
N ILE A 46 16.01 5.36 10.89
CA ILE A 46 15.18 5.93 9.83
C ILE A 46 14.66 4.79 8.95
N VAL A 47 13.35 4.73 8.76
CA VAL A 47 12.71 3.75 7.87
C VAL A 47 12.30 4.44 6.57
N LEU A 48 12.88 4.00 5.46
CA LEU A 48 12.42 4.38 4.13
C LEU A 48 11.48 3.28 3.61
N CYS A 49 10.19 3.61 3.52
CA CYS A 49 9.16 2.68 3.07
C CYS A 49 8.65 3.09 1.68
N ASP A 50 8.89 2.25 0.66
CA ASP A 50 8.29 2.44 -0.66
C ASP A 50 6.80 2.07 -0.61
N ARG A 51 5.97 3.11 -0.59
CA ARG A 51 4.51 3.09 -0.40
C ARG A 51 4.06 2.68 1.00
N PHE A 52 3.03 3.39 1.48
CA PHE A 52 2.35 3.08 2.73
C PHE A 52 0.84 3.30 2.59
N ILE A 53 0.17 3.83 3.63
CA ILE A 53 -1.29 3.97 3.69
C ILE A 53 -1.86 4.88 2.59
N ASP A 54 -1.13 5.90 2.18
CA ASP A 54 -1.55 6.85 1.14
C ASP A 54 -1.80 6.17 -0.21
N SER A 55 -1.04 5.10 -0.53
CA SER A 55 -1.30 4.33 -1.74
C SER A 55 -2.64 3.59 -1.66
N SER A 56 -3.01 3.01 -0.52
CA SER A 56 -4.30 2.33 -0.38
C SER A 56 -5.49 3.28 -0.49
N ARG A 57 -5.35 4.52 -0.02
CA ARG A 57 -6.37 5.57 -0.19
C ARG A 57 -6.66 5.88 -1.64
N VAL A 58 -5.61 5.96 -2.47
CA VAL A 58 -5.76 6.26 -3.89
C VAL A 58 -6.32 5.05 -4.65
N TYR A 59 -5.62 3.92 -4.62
CA TYR A 59 -5.93 2.77 -5.50
C TYR A 59 -7.20 2.01 -5.09
N GLN A 60 -7.41 1.81 -3.79
CA GLN A 60 -8.56 1.06 -3.32
C GLN A 60 -9.69 2.00 -2.85
N GLY A 61 -9.37 3.16 -2.28
CA GLY A 61 -10.38 4.15 -1.90
C GLY A 61 -10.98 4.89 -3.10
N VAL A 62 -10.24 5.87 -3.63
CA VAL A 62 -10.73 6.80 -4.65
C VAL A 62 -11.03 6.09 -5.97
N THR A 63 -10.13 5.24 -6.46
CA THR A 63 -10.34 4.55 -7.75
C THR A 63 -11.17 3.28 -7.62
N GLY A 64 -11.25 2.68 -6.44
CA GLY A 64 -12.04 1.46 -6.19
C GLY A 64 -13.50 1.70 -5.85
N GLY A 65 -13.92 2.95 -5.64
CA GLY A 65 -15.31 3.31 -5.31
C GLY A 65 -15.77 2.75 -3.95
N ILE A 66 -14.85 2.58 -3.01
CA ILE A 66 -15.12 1.99 -1.71
C ILE A 66 -15.60 3.08 -0.74
N ASP A 67 -16.59 2.72 0.08
CA ASP A 67 -17.10 3.58 1.14
C ASP A 67 -15.97 4.10 2.06
N ALA A 68 -16.03 5.39 2.40
CA ALA A 68 -14.98 6.06 3.13
C ALA A 68 -14.82 5.55 4.57
N ASP A 69 -15.92 5.16 5.23
CA ASP A 69 -15.87 4.66 6.60
C ASP A 69 -15.34 3.23 6.65
N PHE A 70 -15.69 2.41 5.65
CA PHE A 70 -15.06 1.11 5.46
C PHE A 70 -13.55 1.23 5.23
N MET A 71 -13.11 2.16 4.38
CA MET A 71 -11.68 2.40 4.17
C MET A 71 -10.98 2.84 5.46
N LYS A 72 -11.54 3.79 6.23
CA LYS A 72 -10.97 4.19 7.53
C LYS A 72 -10.85 3.02 8.50
N ALA A 73 -11.84 2.12 8.55
CA ALA A 73 -11.79 0.94 9.39
C ALA A 73 -10.65 -0.01 8.97
N LEU A 74 -10.49 -0.25 7.67
CA LEU A 74 -9.38 -1.04 7.15
C LEU A 74 -8.02 -0.39 7.45
N GLU A 75 -7.91 0.92 7.30
CA GLU A 75 -6.67 1.64 7.60
C GLU A 75 -6.27 1.48 9.06
N ALA A 76 -7.21 1.69 9.99
CA ALA A 76 -6.96 1.58 11.42
C ALA A 76 -6.38 0.19 11.79
N VAL A 77 -6.96 -0.87 11.23
CA VAL A 77 -6.46 -2.25 11.42
C VAL A 77 -5.12 -2.44 10.73
N ALA A 78 -4.96 -1.93 9.50
CA ALA A 78 -3.77 -2.16 8.68
C ALA A 78 -2.49 -1.54 9.26
N ILE A 79 -2.61 -0.40 9.94
CA ILE A 79 -1.44 0.34 10.44
C ILE A 79 -1.25 0.28 11.95
N ASN A 80 -2.28 -0.11 12.72
CA ASN A 80 -2.22 -0.17 14.18
C ASN A 80 -1.58 1.07 14.83
N GLY A 81 -2.05 2.26 14.42
CA GLY A 81 -1.56 3.56 14.88
C GLY A 81 -0.20 4.00 14.34
N MET A 82 0.50 3.19 13.54
CA MET A 82 1.79 3.56 12.95
C MET A 82 1.59 4.46 11.73
N MET A 83 1.96 5.74 11.85
CA MET A 83 1.92 6.70 10.75
C MET A 83 3.34 7.15 10.38
N PRO A 84 3.62 7.44 9.09
CA PRO A 84 4.87 8.07 8.69
C PRO A 84 4.96 9.48 9.29
N ASP A 85 6.15 9.86 9.76
CA ASP A 85 6.45 11.26 10.11
C ASP A 85 6.46 12.18 8.87
N MET A 86 6.81 11.62 7.72
CA MET A 86 6.90 12.31 6.44
C MET A 86 6.58 11.37 5.28
N THR A 87 5.73 11.83 4.36
CA THR A 87 5.48 11.18 3.07
C THR A 87 6.01 12.06 1.95
N LEU A 88 6.90 11.51 1.11
CA LEU A 88 7.39 12.18 -0.09
C LEU A 88 6.54 11.77 -1.29
N ILE A 89 5.87 12.75 -1.91
CA ILE A 89 5.08 12.54 -3.12
C ILE A 89 5.92 12.91 -4.34
N PHE A 90 6.21 11.92 -5.17
CA PHE A 90 6.86 12.09 -6.46
C PHE A 90 5.79 12.28 -7.53
N ASP A 91 5.43 13.53 -7.79
CA ASP A 91 4.44 13.89 -8.80
C ASP A 91 5.06 13.90 -10.21
N ILE A 92 4.36 13.29 -11.16
CA ILE A 92 4.77 13.20 -12.57
C ILE A 92 3.55 13.00 -13.45
N ASP A 93 3.60 13.53 -14.67
CA ASP A 93 2.62 13.22 -15.70
C ASP A 93 2.48 11.68 -15.89
N PRO A 94 1.26 11.12 -15.82
CA PRO A 94 1.05 9.67 -15.90
C PRO A 94 1.57 9.03 -17.19
N VAL A 95 1.48 9.74 -18.32
CA VAL A 95 1.96 9.23 -19.62
C VAL A 95 3.47 9.10 -19.60
N GLU A 96 4.18 10.09 -19.04
CA GLU A 96 5.62 10.04 -18.87
C GLU A 96 6.06 8.97 -17.84
N GLY A 97 5.34 8.86 -16.73
CA GLY A 97 5.58 7.81 -15.72
C GLY A 97 5.46 6.40 -16.32
N LEU A 98 4.44 6.16 -17.15
CA LEU A 98 4.22 4.87 -17.81
C LEU A 98 5.33 4.54 -18.82
N LYS A 99 5.81 5.52 -19.60
CA LYS A 99 6.95 5.32 -20.52
C LYS A 99 8.19 4.81 -19.78
N ARG A 100 8.53 5.42 -18.64
CA ARG A 100 9.66 4.99 -17.80
C ARG A 100 9.47 3.59 -17.24
N ALA A 101 8.25 3.28 -16.76
CA ALA A 101 7.94 1.96 -16.22
C ALA A 101 8.06 0.84 -17.27
N THR A 102 7.62 1.10 -18.50
CA THR A 102 7.70 0.17 -19.62
C THR A 102 9.14 -0.07 -20.06
N ALA A 103 9.95 0.99 -20.17
CA ALA A 103 11.37 0.88 -20.51
C ALA A 103 12.14 -0.01 -19.51
N ARG A 104 11.80 0.06 -18.22
CA ARG A 104 12.39 -0.79 -17.17
C ARG A 104 12.02 -2.27 -17.29
N ARG A 105 10.80 -2.60 -17.78
CA ARG A 105 10.36 -4.01 -17.94
C ARG A 105 11.00 -4.69 -19.15
N GLY A 106 11.49 -3.93 -20.13
CA GLY A 106 12.16 -4.42 -21.33
C GLY A 106 13.68 -4.57 -21.19
N ALA A 107 14.24 -4.32 -20.01
CA ALA A 107 15.66 -4.46 -19.68
C ALA A 107 15.93 -5.72 -18.85
#